data_AF-A0A1R4LNL1-F1
#
_entry.id   AF-A0A1R4LNL1-F1
#
_cell.length_a   1.000
_cell.length_b   1.000
_cell.length_c   1.000
_cell.angle_alpha   90.00
_cell.angle_beta   90.00
_cell.angle_gamma   90.00
#
_symmetry.space_group_name_H-M   'P 1'
#
loop_
_entity.id
_entity.type
_entity.pdbx_description
1 polymer ?
#
loop_
_entity_poly.entity_id
_entity_poly.type
_entity_poly.pdbx_seq_one_letter_code
_entity_poly.pdbx_strand_id
1 'polypeptide(L)'
;MLSLYTAYDVQLELKTFIKQSRKQQKLTVEALAKRSGVPYSTIRKFESSGNISLRQFLMLFEAVGDLSQIRALTQTNQPEPKSIDEVLKDA
;
A
#
# COMPACT_ATOMS: atom_id res chain seq x y z
N MET A 1 -5.04 -19.88 11.72
CA MET A 1 -6.17 -19.15 11.14
C MET A 1 -6.26 -19.49 9.66
N LEU A 2 -7.45 -19.83 9.15
CA LEU A 2 -7.69 -19.93 7.72
C LEU A 2 -7.99 -18.52 7.21
N SER A 3 -7.18 -18.02 6.26
CA SER A 3 -7.45 -16.76 5.56
C SER A 3 -8.42 -17.01 4.40
N LEU A 4 -9.44 -16.16 4.26
CA LEU A 4 -10.36 -16.19 3.10
C LEU A 4 -9.76 -15.55 1.85
N TYR A 5 -8.60 -14.91 1.97
CA TYR A 5 -7.92 -14.20 0.90
C TYR A 5 -6.51 -14.72 0.71
N THR A 6 -6.12 -14.86 -0.55
CA THR A 6 -4.74 -15.13 -0.97
C THR A 6 -3.97 -13.83 -1.16
N ALA A 7 -2.64 -13.92 -1.22
CA ALA A 7 -1.80 -12.77 -1.58
C ALA A 7 -2.17 -12.19 -2.96
N TYR A 8 -2.63 -13.05 -3.88
CA TYR A 8 -3.05 -12.63 -5.21
C TYR A 8 -4.34 -11.81 -5.17
N ASP A 9 -5.30 -12.20 -4.34
CA ASP A 9 -6.56 -11.45 -4.17
C ASP A 9 -6.26 -10.03 -3.68
N VAL A 10 -5.47 -9.91 -2.62
CA VAL A 10 -5.05 -8.61 -2.06
C VAL A 10 -4.24 -7.79 -3.08
N GLN A 11 -3.37 -8.43 -3.87
CA GLN A 11 -2.65 -7.75 -4.96
C GLN A 11 -3.60 -7.11 -5.99
N LEU A 12 -4.66 -7.83 -6.40
CA LEU A 12 -5.64 -7.31 -7.35
C LEU A 12 -6.51 -6.20 -6.77
N GLU A 13 -6.83 -6.28 -5.48
CA GLU A 13 -7.54 -5.24 -4.75
C GLU A 13 -6.69 -3.96 -4.65
N LEU A 14 -5.41 -4.07 -4.26
CA LEU A 14 -4.48 -2.93 -4.21
C LEU A 14 -4.24 -2.29 -5.58
N LYS A 15 -4.14 -3.10 -6.64
CA LYS A 15 -4.12 -2.61 -8.03
C LYS A 15 -5.36 -1.78 -8.33
N THR A 16 -6.54 -2.32 -8.00
CA THR A 16 -7.82 -1.66 -8.27
C THR A 16 -7.95 -0.36 -7.50
N PHE A 17 -7.55 -0.35 -6.22
CA PHE A 17 -7.50 0.82 -5.38
C PHE A 17 -6.66 1.94 -6.01
N ILE A 18 -5.39 1.69 -6.32
CA ILE A 18 -4.50 2.72 -6.92
C ILE A 18 -5.07 3.25 -8.24
N LYS A 19 -5.57 2.36 -9.10
CA LYS A 19 -6.16 2.75 -10.39
C LYS A 19 -7.40 3.62 -10.22
N GLN A 20 -8.25 3.31 -9.25
CA GLN A 20 -9.44 4.10 -8.93
C GLN A 20 -9.06 5.47 -8.33
N SER A 21 -8.14 5.52 -7.36
CA SER A 21 -7.65 6.77 -6.77
C SER A 21 -7.07 7.71 -7.82
N ARG A 22 -6.28 7.18 -8.76
CA ARG A 22 -5.76 7.94 -9.90
C ARG A 22 -6.90 8.53 -10.75
N LYS A 23 -7.90 7.72 -11.09
CA LYS A 23 -9.04 8.16 -11.92
C LYS A 23 -9.92 9.20 -11.21
N GLN A 24 -10.16 9.04 -9.91
CA GLN A 24 -10.91 9.99 -9.09
C GLN A 24 -10.24 11.37 -9.07
N GLN A 25 -8.90 11.39 -9.05
CA GLN A 25 -8.10 12.62 -9.19
C GLN A 25 -7.95 13.12 -10.63
N LYS A 26 -8.58 12.48 -11.62
CA LYS A 26 -8.49 12.79 -13.06
C LYS A 26 -7.04 12.78 -13.60
N LEU A 27 -6.17 11.98 -13.01
CA LEU A 27 -4.78 11.85 -13.46
C LEU A 27 -4.68 10.85 -14.61
N THR A 28 -4.03 11.24 -15.71
CA THR A 28 -3.62 10.30 -16.76
C THR A 28 -2.49 9.41 -16.24
N VAL A 29 -2.16 8.34 -16.97
CA VAL A 29 -1.04 7.47 -16.57
C VAL A 29 0.29 8.19 -16.78
N GLU A 30 0.39 9.06 -17.79
CA GLU A 30 1.52 9.95 -18.03
C GLU A 30 1.70 10.97 -16.90
N ALA A 31 0.60 11.57 -16.43
CA ALA A 31 0.63 12.50 -15.29
C ALA A 31 1.05 11.78 -14.00
N LEU A 32 0.54 10.57 -13.75
CA LEU A 32 0.97 9.77 -12.60
C LEU A 32 2.44 9.36 -12.71
N ALA A 33 2.93 9.01 -13.90
CA ALA A 33 4.34 8.70 -14.12
C ALA A 33 5.24 9.88 -13.75
N LYS A 34 4.89 11.09 -14.21
CA LYS A 34 5.62 12.32 -13.88
C LYS A 34 5.57 12.62 -12.38
N ARG A 35 4.41 12.44 -11.74
CA ARG A 35 4.21 12.74 -10.31
C ARG A 35 4.94 11.76 -9.39
N SER A 36 4.86 10.46 -9.71
CA SER A 36 5.41 9.39 -8.87
C SER A 36 6.88 9.06 -9.18
N GLY A 37 7.41 9.48 -10.33
CA GLY A 37 8.72 9.04 -10.82
C GLY A 37 8.76 7.56 -11.27
N VAL A 38 7.62 6.87 -11.31
CA VAL A 38 7.52 5.50 -11.82
C VAL A 38 7.32 5.54 -13.35
N PRO A 39 8.06 4.74 -14.14
CA PRO A 39 7.93 4.77 -15.60
C PRO A 39 6.49 4.47 -16.09
N TYR A 40 6.06 5.17 -17.13
CA TYR A 40 4.74 4.99 -17.74
C TYR A 40 4.42 3.52 -18.06
N SER A 41 5.35 2.81 -18.70
CA SER A 41 5.21 1.39 -19.05
C SER A 41 5.03 0.50 -17.82
N THR A 42 5.71 0.82 -16.71
CA THR A 42 5.55 0.12 -15.43
C THR A 42 4.16 0.33 -14.86
N ILE A 43 3.64 1.56 -14.88
CA ILE A 43 2.27 1.83 -14.39
C ILE A 43 1.23 1.11 -15.25
N ARG A 44 1.39 1.12 -16.58
CA ARG A 44 0.49 0.40 -17.49
C ARG A 44 0.50 -1.11 -17.21
N LYS A 45 1.68 -1.70 -17.00
CA LYS A 45 1.82 -3.13 -16.64
C LYS A 45 1.17 -3.42 -15.28
N PHE A 46 1.38 -2.55 -14.29
CA PHE A 46 0.75 -2.69 -12.99
C PHE A 46 -0.78 -2.62 -13.10
N GLU A 47 -1.34 -1.63 -13.80
CA GLU A 47 -2.80 -1.50 -13.93
C GLU A 47 -3.48 -2.62 -14.73
N SER A 48 -2.73 -3.33 -15.58
CA SER A 48 -3.24 -4.51 -16.30
C SER A 48 -3.08 -5.80 -15.50
N SER A 49 -1.92 -6.02 -14.88
CA SER A 49 -1.55 -7.32 -14.27
C SER A 49 -1.51 -7.34 -12.74
N GLY A 50 -1.42 -6.19 -12.09
CA GLY A 50 -1.15 -6.05 -10.65
C GLY A 50 0.32 -6.20 -10.28
N ASN A 51 1.20 -6.55 -11.24
CA ASN A 51 2.61 -6.81 -10.96
C ASN A 51 3.44 -5.52 -10.96
N ILE A 52 4.16 -5.29 -9.86
CA ILE A 52 5.08 -4.16 -9.66
C ILE A 52 6.04 -4.49 -8.50
N SER A 53 7.17 -3.79 -8.40
CA SER A 53 8.01 -3.88 -7.19
C SER A 53 7.38 -3.14 -6.00
N LEU A 54 7.66 -3.57 -4.77
CA LEU A 54 7.16 -2.91 -3.56
C LEU A 54 7.54 -1.42 -3.52
N ARG A 55 8.80 -1.07 -3.80
CA ARG A 55 9.24 0.34 -3.82
C ARG A 55 8.39 1.19 -4.75
N GLN A 56 8.17 0.73 -5.99
CA GLN A 56 7.39 1.49 -6.95
C GLN A 56 5.91 1.53 -6.59
N PHE A 57 5.36 0.46 -5.98
CA PHE A 57 4.01 0.49 -5.43
C PHE A 57 3.84 1.60 -4.38
N LEU A 58 4.79 1.72 -3.43
CA LEU A 58 4.78 2.79 -2.43
C LEU A 58 4.84 4.18 -3.06
N MET A 59 5.66 4.36 -4.10
CA MET A 59 5.71 5.63 -4.87
C MET A 59 4.38 5.95 -5.57
N LEU A 60 3.66 4.94 -6.10
CA LEU A 60 2.32 5.15 -6.64
C LEU A 60 1.32 5.51 -5.54
N PHE A 61 1.40 4.83 -4.39
CA PHE A 61 0.51 5.07 -3.26
C PHE A 61 0.69 6.49 -2.70
N GLU A 62 1.93 6.95 -2.51
CA GLU A 62 2.27 8.33 -2.14
C GLU A 62 1.72 9.34 -3.15
N ALA A 63 1.80 9.03 -4.44
CA ALA A 63 1.34 9.92 -5.49
C ALA A 63 -0.19 10.02 -5.61
N VAL A 64 -0.97 9.08 -5.09
CA VAL A 64 -2.45 9.08 -5.20
C VAL A 64 -3.18 9.05 -3.87
N GLY A 65 -2.47 8.93 -2.75
CA GLY A 65 -3.06 8.76 -1.43
C GLY A 65 -2.12 9.17 -0.32
N ASP A 66 -2.39 8.68 0.88
CA ASP A 66 -1.62 9.01 2.07
C ASP A 66 -0.73 7.84 2.48
N LEU A 67 0.57 7.98 2.25
CA LEU A 67 1.57 6.97 2.59
C LEU A 67 1.62 6.68 4.11
N SER A 68 1.08 7.57 4.96
CA SER A 68 0.99 7.36 6.40
C SER A 68 0.20 6.10 6.76
N GLN A 69 -0.80 5.73 5.96
CA GLN A 69 -1.63 4.53 6.17
C GLN A 69 -0.80 3.25 6.03
N ILE A 70 0.15 3.22 5.09
CA ILE A 70 1.08 2.10 4.96
C ILE A 70 2.14 2.14 6.06
N ARG A 71 2.64 3.34 6.40
CA ARG A 71 3.59 3.50 7.51
C ARG A 71 3.01 3.01 8.84
N ALA A 72 1.72 3.14 9.08
CA ALA A 72 1.07 2.61 10.28
C ALA A 72 1.23 1.08 10.41
N LEU A 73 1.36 0.34 9.30
CA LEU A 73 1.62 -1.10 9.34
C LEU A 73 3.01 -1.45 9.92
N THR A 74 3.95 -0.51 9.91
CA THR A 74 5.28 -0.70 10.51
C THR A 74 5.32 -0.27 11.97
N GLN A 75 4.24 0.29 12.50
CA GLN A 75 4.12 0.64 13.90
C GLN A 75 3.55 -0.58 14.64
N THR A 76 4.34 -1.15 15.54
CA THR A 76 3.87 -2.25 16.37
C THR A 76 2.75 -1.73 17.26
N ASN A 77 1.52 -2.23 17.08
CA ASN A 77 0.43 -2.09 18.06
C ASN A 77 0.71 -2.95 19.31
N GLN A 78 1.93 -2.93 19.84
CA GLN A 78 2.17 -3.38 21.19
C GLN A 78 1.67 -2.24 22.06
N PRO A 79 0.57 -2.40 22.84
CA PRO A 79 0.29 -1.44 23.88
C PRO A 79 1.55 -1.35 24.74
N GLU A 80 2.14 -0.16 24.85
CA GLU A 80 3.19 0.05 25.85
C GLU A 80 2.58 -0.39 27.19
N PRO A 81 3.21 -1.32 27.93
CA PRO A 81 2.69 -1.76 29.20
C PRO A 81 2.54 -0.54 30.10
N LYS A 82 1.31 -0.28 30.56
CA LYS A 82 0.97 0.91 31.34
C LYS A 82 1.30 0.75 32.82
N SER A 83 1.75 -0.44 33.22
CA SER A 83 2.14 -0.79 34.59
C SER A 83 3.25 -1.85 34.59
N ILE A 84 4.05 -1.86 35.65
CA ILE A 84 5.00 -2.93 35.98
C ILE A 84 4.28 -4.29 36.06
N ASP A 85 3.03 -4.32 36.53
CA ASP A 85 2.23 -5.56 36.59
C ASP A 85 1.90 -6.16 35.21
N GLU A 86 1.84 -5.34 34.16
CA GLU A 86 1.64 -5.81 32.79
C GLU A 86 2.93 -6.38 32.22
N VAL A 87 4.09 -5.77 32.54
CA VAL A 87 5.42 -6.30 32.15
C VAL A 87 5.69 -7.68 32.75
N LEU A 88 5.24 -7.91 33.98
CA LEU A 88 5.49 -9.17 34.70
C LEU A 88 4.57 -10.33 34.26
N LYS A 89 3.47 -10.04 33.53
CA LYS A 89 2.54 -11.08 33.04
C LYS A 89 3.01 -11.78 31.76
N ASP A 90 3.89 -11.14 31.01
CA ASP A 90 4.44 -11.65 29.75
C ASP A 90 5.84 -12.29 29.93
N ALA A 91 6.29 -12.51 31.17
CA ALA A 91 7.58 -13.10 31.54
C ALA A 91 7.48 -14.60 31.89
#